data_AF-A0A7W1PZT2-F1
#
_entry.id   AF-A0A7W1PZT2-F1
#
_cell.length_a   1.000
_cell.length_b   1.000
_cell.length_c   1.000
_cell.angle_alpha   90.00
_cell.angle_beta   90.00
_cell.angle_gamma   90.00
#
_symmetry.space_group_name_H-M   'P 1'
#
loop_
_entity.id
_entity.type
_entity.pdbx_description
1 polymer ?
#
loop_
_entity_poly.entity_id
_entity_poly.type
_entity_poly.pdbx_seq_one_letter_code
_entity_poly.pdbx_strand_id
1 'polypeptide(L)'
;MRLARESRGRASFPRGWDNQEIVAAALDVARDPETLVRSDLADRWEATGVRGGVTIRAVVEDGGLLVTAIPLAGPGVVRNPK
;
A
#
# COMPACT_ATOMS: atom_id res chain seq x y z
N MET A 1 9.02 -14.87 4.75
CA MET A 1 8.88 -13.43 4.46
C MET A 1 10.18 -12.73 4.87
N ARG A 2 11.02 -12.28 3.93
CA ARG A 2 12.33 -11.67 4.22
C ARG A 2 12.15 -10.15 4.28
N LEU A 3 12.44 -9.55 5.43
CA LEU A 3 12.38 -8.09 5.62
C LEU A 3 13.41 -7.42 4.71
N ALA A 4 12.95 -6.58 3.79
CA ALA A 4 13.79 -5.86 2.85
C ALA A 4 14.61 -4.77 3.55
N ARG A 5 15.89 -4.65 3.17
CA ARG A 5 16.83 -3.57 3.52
C ARG A 5 16.17 -2.18 3.45
N GLU A 6 16.56 -1.30 4.37
CA GLU A 6 16.24 0.15 4.31
C GLU A 6 16.66 0.72 2.94
N SER A 7 15.67 1.13 2.16
CA SER A 7 15.86 1.78 0.87
C SER A 7 15.40 3.23 0.97
N ARG A 8 16.29 4.18 0.64
CA ARG A 8 16.00 5.63 0.63
C ARG A 8 14.80 5.96 -0.27
N GLY A 9 14.00 6.95 0.11
CA GLY A 9 12.78 7.36 -0.61
C GLY A 9 11.57 6.42 -0.48
N ARG A 10 11.67 5.30 0.24
CA ARG A 10 10.54 4.38 0.46
C ARG A 10 9.70 4.83 1.67
N ALA A 11 8.38 4.70 1.56
CA ALA A 11 7.46 4.93 2.68
C ALA A 11 7.22 3.62 3.43
N SER A 12 7.16 3.70 4.76
CA SER A 12 6.87 2.58 5.65
C SER A 12 5.54 2.79 6.36
N PHE A 13 4.81 1.69 6.56
CA PHE A 13 3.57 1.68 7.35
C PHE A 13 3.85 2.09 8.80
N PRO A 14 2.83 2.50 9.56
CA PRO A 14 2.99 2.83 10.97
C PRO A 14 3.71 1.72 11.73
N ARG A 15 4.69 2.08 12.56
CA ARG A 15 5.46 1.11 13.36
C ARG A 15 4.61 0.26 14.30
N GLY A 16 3.42 0.74 14.66
CA GLY A 16 2.47 0.03 15.51
C GLY A 16 1.63 -1.00 14.76
N TRP A 17 1.63 -0.98 13.42
CA TRP A 17 0.92 -1.99 12.64
C TRP A 17 1.77 -3.24 12.52
N ASP A 18 1.16 -4.39 12.82
CA ASP A 18 1.77 -5.66 12.52
C ASP A 18 1.53 -6.08 11.05
N ASN A 19 2.14 -7.20 10.65
CA ASN A 19 2.01 -7.69 9.28
C ASN A 19 0.58 -8.09 8.93
N GLN A 20 -0.21 -8.59 9.88
CA GLN A 20 -1.58 -9.00 9.63
C GLN A 20 -2.47 -7.78 9.41
N GLU A 21 -2.29 -6.73 10.20
CA GLU A 21 -2.98 -5.45 10.03
C GLU A 21 -2.64 -4.80 8.69
N ILE A 22 -1.36 -4.77 8.30
CA ILE A 22 -0.93 -4.25 6.99
C ILE A 22 -1.58 -5.04 5.85
N VAL A 23 -1.56 -6.37 5.91
CA VAL A 23 -2.15 -7.23 4.86
C VAL A 23 -3.66 -7.06 4.80
N ALA A 24 -4.35 -7.03 5.95
CA ALA A 24 -5.80 -6.83 6.02
C ALA A 24 -6.19 -5.47 5.41
N ALA A 25 -5.54 -4.39 5.83
CA ALA A 25 -5.80 -3.06 5.29
C ALA A 25 -5.54 -2.96 3.78
N ALA A 26 -4.46 -3.60 3.29
CA ALA A 26 -4.16 -3.63 1.85
C ALA A 26 -5.20 -4.41 1.04
N LEU A 27 -5.63 -5.57 1.53
CA LEU A 27 -6.68 -6.37 0.90
C LEU A 27 -8.02 -5.65 0.91
N ASP A 28 -8.35 -4.95 1.99
CA ASP A 28 -9.58 -4.17 2.08
C ASP A 28 -9.59 -3.01 1.10
N VAL A 29 -8.46 -2.29 0.92
CA VAL A 29 -8.36 -1.26 -0.12
C VAL A 29 -8.41 -1.84 -1.52
N ALA A 30 -7.81 -3.01 -1.76
CA ALA A 30 -7.88 -3.66 -3.07
C ALA A 30 -9.30 -4.11 -3.44
N ARG A 31 -10.10 -4.53 -2.45
CA ARG A 31 -11.48 -5.00 -2.65
C ARG A 31 -12.50 -3.86 -2.71
N ASP A 32 -12.31 -2.84 -1.89
CA ASP A 32 -13.22 -1.70 -1.75
C ASP A 32 -12.42 -0.38 -1.76
N PRO A 33 -11.90 0.01 -2.94
CA PRO A 33 -11.15 1.24 -3.09
C PRO A 33 -12.07 2.46 -3.16
N GLU A 34 -11.57 3.59 -2.68
CA GLU A 34 -12.18 4.90 -2.93
C GLU A 34 -11.93 5.35 -4.37
N THR A 35 -10.74 5.04 -4.91
CA THR A 35 -10.41 5.27 -6.32
C THR A 35 -9.70 4.08 -6.93
N LEU A 36 -10.03 3.79 -8.19
CA LEU A 36 -9.40 2.75 -8.98
C LEU A 36 -9.03 3.31 -10.33
N VAL A 37 -7.73 3.36 -10.64
CA VAL A 37 -7.20 3.90 -11.90
C VAL A 37 -6.24 2.90 -12.53
N ARG A 38 -6.12 2.92 -13.87
CA ARG A 38 -5.02 2.18 -14.52
C ARG A 38 -3.69 2.78 -14.10
N SER A 39 -2.74 1.92 -13.78
CA SER A 39 -1.34 2.29 -13.57
C SER A 39 -0.69 2.65 -14.91
N ASP A 40 0.47 3.31 -14.86
CA ASP A 40 1.37 3.49 -16.00
C ASP A 40 2.05 2.18 -16.43
N LEU A 41 2.10 1.19 -15.53
CA LEU A 41 2.51 -0.17 -15.82
C LEU A 41 1.37 -0.95 -16.49
N ALA A 42 1.71 -1.69 -17.56
CA ALA A 42 0.78 -2.57 -18.25
C ALA A 42 0.16 -3.59 -17.29
N ASP A 43 -1.13 -3.87 -17.47
CA ASP A 43 -1.90 -4.87 -16.71
C ASP A 43 -1.86 -4.65 -15.19
N ARG A 44 -1.79 -3.39 -14.76
CA ARG A 44 -1.82 -2.96 -13.36
C ARG A 44 -2.86 -1.87 -13.13
N TRP A 45 -3.45 -1.94 -11.95
CA TRP A 45 -4.36 -0.95 -11.40
C TRP A 45 -3.81 -0.41 -10.08
N GLU A 46 -4.04 0.87 -9.84
CA GLU A 46 -3.78 1.52 -8.55
C GLU A 46 -5.13 1.73 -7.84
N ALA A 47 -5.37 0.91 -6.82
CA ALA A 47 -6.50 1.01 -5.90
C ALA A 47 -6.06 1.86 -4.70
N THR A 48 -6.75 2.98 -4.44
CA THR A 48 -6.43 3.86 -3.31
C THR A 48 -7.57 3.93 -2.33
N GLY A 49 -7.27 3.94 -1.03
CA GLY A 49 -8.24 4.12 0.03
C GLY A 49 -7.59 4.38 1.38
N VAL A 50 -8.40 4.71 2.38
CA VAL A 50 -7.94 5.03 3.74
C VAL A 50 -8.31 3.93 4.74
N ARG A 51 -7.36 3.42 5.52
CA ARG A 51 -7.59 2.47 6.62
C ARG A 51 -6.77 2.87 7.84
N GLY A 52 -7.38 2.89 9.01
CA GLY A 52 -6.73 3.37 10.24
C GLY A 52 -6.11 4.77 10.12
N GLY A 53 -6.72 5.64 9.29
CA GLY A 53 -6.21 7.00 9.01
C GLY A 53 -5.00 7.05 8.06
N VAL A 54 -4.54 5.91 7.54
CA VAL A 54 -3.45 5.82 6.55
C VAL A 54 -4.02 5.74 5.15
N THR A 55 -3.62 6.65 4.27
CA THR A 55 -3.86 6.54 2.82
C THR A 55 -2.94 5.47 2.26
N ILE A 56 -3.52 4.45 1.65
CA ILE A 56 -2.82 3.29 1.10
C ILE A 56 -3.10 3.24 -0.40
N ARG A 57 -2.05 2.98 -1.18
CA ARG A 57 -2.16 2.58 -2.58
C ARG A 57 -1.80 1.11 -2.72
N ALA A 58 -2.77 0.30 -3.09
CA ALA A 58 -2.62 -1.09 -3.48
C ALA A 58 -2.42 -1.18 -5.00
N VAL A 59 -1.39 -1.89 -5.43
CA VAL A 59 -1.16 -2.20 -6.86
C VAL A 59 -1.70 -3.60 -7.12
N VAL A 60 -2.65 -3.70 -8.05
CA VAL A 60 -3.38 -4.93 -8.36
C VAL A 60 -3.17 -5.29 -9.83
N GLU A 61 -3.00 -6.56 -10.16
CA GLU A 61 -2.99 -7.02 -11.56
C GLU A 61 -4.42 -7.18 -12.09
N ASP A 62 -4.60 -7.25 -13.41
CA ASP A 62 -5.92 -7.45 -14.05
C ASP A 62 -6.68 -8.69 -13.54
N GLY A 63 -5.97 -9.71 -13.03
CA GLY A 63 -6.56 -10.90 -12.40
C GLY A 63 -7.00 -10.72 -10.93
N GLY A 64 -6.88 -9.51 -10.37
CA GLY A 64 -7.22 -9.22 -8.98
C GLY A 64 -6.14 -9.58 -7.96
N LEU A 65 -4.94 -9.98 -8.42
CA LEU A 65 -3.82 -10.28 -7.55
C LEU A 65 -3.22 -8.99 -6.97
N LEU A 66 -3.20 -8.86 -5.65
CA LEU A 66 -2.48 -7.79 -4.96
C LEU A 66 -0.96 -8.01 -5.07
N VAL A 67 -0.28 -7.11 -5.77
CA VAL A 67 1.18 -7.17 -5.99
C VAL A 67 1.93 -6.52 -4.82
N THR A 68 1.48 -5.35 -4.40
CA THR A 68 2.12 -4.58 -3.32
C THR A 68 1.16 -3.54 -2.77
N ALA A 69 1.45 -3.05 -1.56
CA ALA A 69 0.76 -1.93 -0.94
C ALA A 69 1.77 -0.92 -0.43
N ILE A 70 1.49 0.36 -0.67
CA ILE A 70 2.39 1.47 -0.37
C ILE A 70 1.61 2.47 0.49
N PRO A 71 2.08 2.81 1.71
CA PRO A 71 1.48 3.87 2.50
C PRO A 71 1.91 5.22 1.90
N LEU A 72 0.93 6.10 1.65
CA LEU A 72 1.16 7.41 1.05
C LEU A 72 1.18 8.51 2.10
N ALA A 73 0.23 8.50 3.04
CA ALA A 73 0.08 9.55 4.03
C ALA A 73 -0.70 9.03 5.25
N GLY A 74 -0.70 9.80 6.33
CA GLY A 74 -1.44 9.50 7.55
C GLY A 74 -0.56 9.32 8.78
N PRO A 75 -1.17 9.13 9.95
CA PRO A 75 -0.46 8.99 11.22
C PRO A 75 0.54 7.84 11.18
N GLY A 76 1.77 8.10 11.63
CA GLY A 76 2.81 7.06 11.76
C GLY A 76 3.47 6.60 10.45
N VAL A 77 3.02 7.07 9.28
CA VAL A 77 3.71 6.80 8.00
C VAL A 77 5.06 7.50 7.99
N VAL A 78 6.14 6.74 7.81
CA VAL A 78 7.51 7.29 7.73
C VAL A 78 7.96 7.31 6.29
N ARG A 79 8.31 8.49 5.77
CA ARG A 79 8.98 8.64 4.48
C ARG A 79 10.48 8.73 4.72
N ASN A 80 11.23 7.76 4.22
CA ASN A 80 12.68 7.83 4.33
C ASN A 80 13.17 9.01 3.47
N PRO A 81 13.95 9.97 4.01
CA PRO A 81 14.50 11.07 3.22
C PRO A 81 15.25 10.55 1.98
N LYS A 82 15.22 11.35 0.91
CA LYS A 82 15.94 11.06 -0.33
C LYS A 82 17.44 11.19 -0.13
#